data_AF-A0A4U6VCL5-F1
#
_entry.id   AF-A0A4U6VCL5-F1
#
_cell.length_a   1.000
_cell.length_b   1.000
_cell.length_c   1.000
_cell.angle_alpha   90.00
_cell.angle_beta   90.00
_cell.angle_gamma   90.00
#
_symmetry.space_group_name_H-M   'P 1'
#
loop_
_entity.id
_entity.type
_entity.pdbx_description
1 polymer ?
#
loop_
_entity_poly.entity_id
_entity_poly.type
_entity_poly.pdbx_seq_one_letter_code
_entity_poly.pdbx_strand_id
1 'polypeptide(L)'
;MQVPRDCALRPVEAWRASARVISLKEFKTSNKANVFNHTGVNKELAEMIHNWHIPGQLLAVGKPEHKTIIESKLKIPCLYNDAVLEIMWGIKNLMKSLVPHSELSKEDRLHMSYGMKTILNRHGFDVTPEMVRPPSAFP
;
A
#
# COMPACT_ATOMS: atom_id res chain seq x y z
N MET A 1 -23.48 -35.73 26.72
CA MET A 1 -22.96 -34.34 26.75
C MET A 1 -21.44 -34.44 26.61
N GLN A 2 -20.92 -34.26 25.40
CA GLN A 2 -19.47 -34.28 25.13
C GLN A 2 -19.12 -32.90 24.60
N VAL A 3 -18.30 -32.15 25.35
CA VAL A 3 -17.67 -30.93 24.85
C VAL A 3 -16.36 -31.36 24.20
N PRO A 4 -16.14 -31.14 22.88
CA PRO A 4 -14.86 -31.42 22.28
C PRO A 4 -13.84 -30.38 22.76
N ARG A 5 -12.72 -30.90 23.27
CA ARG A 5 -11.49 -30.15 23.46
C ARG A 5 -10.87 -29.86 22.08
N ASP A 6 -10.17 -28.75 22.01
CA ASP A 6 -9.29 -28.31 20.91
C ASP A 6 -9.92 -27.49 19.77
N CYS A 7 -10.30 -26.25 20.09
CA CYS A 7 -10.23 -25.13 19.15
C CYS A 7 -8.99 -24.27 19.43
N ALA A 8 -7.80 -24.87 19.39
CA ALA A 8 -6.56 -24.11 19.21
C ALA A 8 -6.31 -23.95 17.71
N LEU A 9 -6.98 -22.97 17.08
CA LEU A 9 -6.59 -22.53 15.75
C LEU A 9 -5.15 -22.02 15.82
N ARG A 10 -4.26 -22.62 15.01
CA ARG A 10 -2.86 -22.19 14.90
C ARG A 10 -2.84 -20.68 14.57
N PRO A 11 -1.87 -19.91 15.06
CA PRO A 11 -1.80 -18.46 14.81
C PRO A 11 -2.01 -18.12 13.32
N VAL A 12 -1.40 -18.89 12.41
CA VAL A 12 -1.50 -18.70 10.94
C VAL A 12 -2.91 -18.83 10.35
N GLU A 13 -3.78 -19.65 10.94
CA GLU A 13 -5.18 -19.85 10.49
C GLU A 13 -6.06 -18.69 10.96
N ALA A 14 -5.79 -18.13 12.15
CA ALA A 14 -6.47 -16.95 12.67
C ALA A 14 -6.20 -15.69 11.81
N TRP A 15 -5.05 -15.60 11.12
CA TRP A 15 -4.76 -14.51 10.19
C TRP A 15 -5.63 -14.52 8.92
N ARG A 16 -6.13 -15.69 8.48
CA ARG A 16 -7.02 -15.77 7.32
C ARG A 16 -8.44 -15.26 7.60
N ALA A 17 -8.84 -15.19 8.87
CA ALA A 17 -10.15 -14.70 9.29
C ALA A 17 -10.19 -13.19 9.58
N SER A 18 -9.04 -12.49 9.54
CA SER A 18 -9.05 -11.02 9.51
C SER A 18 -9.60 -10.56 8.17
N ALA A 19 -10.67 -9.76 8.19
CA ALA A 19 -11.20 -9.09 7.01
C ALA A 19 -10.05 -8.64 6.11
N ARG A 20 -9.98 -9.10 4.85
CA ARG A 20 -8.95 -8.66 3.90
C ARG A 20 -9.17 -7.17 3.63
N VAL A 21 -8.62 -6.31 4.50
CA VAL A 21 -8.67 -4.84 4.40
C VAL A 21 -8.05 -4.38 3.07
N ILE A 22 -7.19 -5.21 2.47
CA ILE A 22 -6.50 -4.95 1.21
C ILE A 22 -6.67 -6.15 0.28
N SER A 23 -7.12 -5.90 -0.95
CA SER A 23 -7.15 -6.88 -2.05
C SER A 23 -6.37 -6.35 -3.25
N LEU A 24 -5.42 -7.14 -3.76
CA LEU A 24 -4.77 -6.83 -5.03
C LEU A 24 -5.78 -7.06 -6.17
N LYS A 25 -6.01 -6.04 -7.00
CA LYS A 25 -6.89 -6.12 -8.17
C LYS A 25 -6.12 -6.46 -9.43
N GLU A 26 -5.06 -5.70 -9.70
CA GLU A 26 -4.20 -5.89 -10.85
C GLU A 26 -2.78 -5.41 -10.54
N PHE A 27 -1.79 -6.04 -11.15
CA PHE A 27 -0.38 -5.68 -11.01
C PHE A 27 0.32 -5.79 -12.36
N LYS A 28 1.14 -4.79 -12.68
CA LYS A 28 1.95 -4.79 -13.89
C LYS A 28 3.31 -4.14 -13.62
N THR A 29 4.37 -4.79 -14.08
CA THR A 29 5.73 -4.24 -14.07
C THR A 29 5.93 -3.34 -15.28
N SER A 30 6.41 -2.12 -15.06
CA SER A 30 6.71 -1.18 -16.12
C SER A 30 8.00 -0.41 -15.80
N ASN A 31 8.67 0.10 -16.83
CA ASN A 31 9.84 0.94 -16.63
C ASN A 31 9.40 2.31 -16.10
N LYS A 32 10.07 2.81 -15.05
CA LYS A 32 9.66 4.02 -14.29
C LYS A 32 9.46 5.26 -15.18
N ALA A 33 10.25 5.39 -16.24
CA ALA A 33 10.16 6.48 -17.21
C ALA A 33 8.90 6.43 -18.11
N ASN A 34 8.25 5.28 -18.21
CA ASN A 34 7.14 5.05 -19.15
C ASN A 34 5.75 5.17 -18.50
N VAL A 35 5.68 5.25 -17.17
CA VAL A 35 4.40 5.26 -16.43
C VAL A 35 3.80 6.67 -16.34
N PHE A 36 4.67 7.67 -16.14
CA PHE A 36 4.32 9.09 -16.15
C PHE A 36 5.25 9.77 -17.15
N ASN A 37 4.74 10.06 -18.35
CA ASN A 37 5.50 10.76 -19.39
C ASN A 37 5.27 12.28 -19.27
N HIS A 38 5.99 13.07 -20.07
CA HIS A 38 5.84 14.54 -20.11
C HIS A 38 4.40 15.01 -20.43
N THR A 39 3.53 14.12 -20.92
CA THR A 39 2.15 14.42 -21.35
C THR A 39 1.06 13.92 -20.40
N GLY A 40 1.36 13.06 -19.42
CA GLY A 40 0.42 12.61 -18.40
C GLY A 40 0.57 11.14 -17.97
N VAL A 41 -0.56 10.52 -17.63
CA VAL A 41 -0.66 9.09 -17.30
C VAL A 41 -0.56 8.27 -18.58
N ASN A 42 0.26 7.20 -18.60
CA ASN A 42 0.30 6.32 -19.77
C ASN A 42 -1.06 5.62 -19.99
N LYS A 43 -1.36 5.24 -21.23
CA LYS A 43 -2.66 4.65 -21.60
C LYS A 43 -3.00 3.41 -20.77
N GLU A 44 -2.01 2.56 -20.53
CA GLU A 44 -2.18 1.31 -19.80
C GLU A 44 -2.55 1.51 -18.33
N LEU A 45 -1.87 2.42 -17.63
CA LEU A 45 -2.18 2.78 -16.26
C LEU A 45 -3.56 3.47 -16.18
N ALA A 46 -3.91 4.30 -17.17
CA ALA A 46 -5.23 4.90 -17.25
C ALA A 46 -6.33 3.83 -17.39
N GLU A 47 -6.15 2.85 -18.27
CA GLU A 47 -7.08 1.73 -18.45
C GLU A 47 -7.21 0.90 -17.17
N MET A 48 -6.10 0.56 -16.51
CA MET A 48 -6.12 -0.14 -15.23
C MET A 48 -6.92 0.63 -14.17
N ILE A 49 -6.68 1.94 -14.06
CA ILE A 49 -7.42 2.78 -13.11
C ILE A 49 -8.91 2.78 -13.47
N HIS A 50 -9.29 2.97 -14.73
CA HIS A 50 -10.69 2.99 -15.13
C HIS A 50 -11.41 1.65 -14.93
N ASN A 51 -10.74 0.52 -15.15
CA ASN A 51 -11.34 -0.81 -15.00
C ASN A 51 -11.68 -1.15 -13.53
N TRP A 52 -10.90 -0.63 -12.59
CA TRP A 52 -11.02 -0.98 -11.17
C TRP A 52 -11.52 0.16 -10.28
N HIS A 53 -11.56 1.39 -10.77
CA HIS A 53 -12.10 2.54 -10.04
C HIS A 53 -13.63 2.46 -9.96
N ILE A 54 -14.16 2.64 -8.76
CA ILE A 54 -15.60 2.69 -8.52
C ILE A 54 -16.02 4.16 -8.43
N PRO A 55 -17.01 4.60 -9.23
CA PRO A 55 -17.52 5.98 -9.17
C PRO A 55 -17.88 6.41 -7.74
N GLY A 56 -17.48 7.63 -7.38
CA GLY A 56 -17.70 8.18 -6.03
C GLY A 56 -16.61 7.85 -5.00
N GLN A 57 -15.64 6.99 -5.32
CA GLN A 57 -14.49 6.72 -4.44
C GLN A 57 -13.28 7.63 -4.74
N LEU A 58 -12.52 7.97 -3.69
CA LEU A 58 -11.24 8.66 -3.82
C LEU A 58 -10.13 7.63 -4.11
N LEU A 59 -9.30 7.91 -5.12
CA LEU A 59 -8.12 7.11 -5.40
C LEU A 59 -6.96 7.53 -4.47
N ALA A 60 -6.51 6.63 -3.60
CA ALA A 60 -5.34 6.88 -2.77
C ALA A 60 -4.05 6.83 -3.60
N VAL A 61 -3.22 7.87 -3.55
CA VAL A 61 -2.01 7.98 -4.38
C VAL A 61 -0.78 8.18 -3.50
N GLY A 62 0.33 7.50 -3.82
CA GLY A 62 1.57 7.56 -3.02
C GLY A 62 2.48 8.77 -3.27
N LYS A 63 2.17 9.63 -4.24
CA LYS A 63 2.94 10.84 -4.58
C LYS A 63 2.01 12.02 -4.91
N PRO A 64 2.38 13.24 -4.50
CA PRO A 64 1.55 14.41 -4.76
C PRO A 64 1.52 14.78 -6.25
N GLU A 65 2.62 14.57 -6.99
CA GLU A 65 2.67 14.86 -8.43
C GLU A 65 1.74 13.94 -9.21
N HIS A 66 1.68 12.66 -8.83
CA HIS A 66 0.77 11.69 -9.45
C HIS A 66 -0.69 12.05 -9.21
N LYS A 67 -1.04 12.54 -8.01
CA LYS A 67 -2.38 13.04 -7.69
C LYS A 67 -2.79 14.13 -8.69
N THR A 68 -1.96 15.16 -8.87
CA THR A 68 -2.24 16.27 -9.78
C THR A 68 -2.42 15.80 -11.22
N ILE A 69 -1.57 14.87 -11.68
CA ILE A 69 -1.65 14.34 -13.05
C ILE A 69 -2.92 13.50 -13.24
N ILE A 70 -3.27 12.62 -12.30
CA ILE A 70 -4.46 11.76 -12.40
C ILE A 70 -5.73 12.60 -12.35
N GLU A 71 -5.83 13.55 -11.41
CA GLU A 71 -7.01 14.43 -11.30
C GLU A 71 -7.19 15.29 -12.54
N SER A 72 -6.11 15.83 -13.10
CA SER A 72 -6.19 16.68 -14.30
C SER A 72 -6.54 15.90 -15.56
N LYS A 73 -5.97 14.69 -15.75
CA LYS A 73 -6.09 13.89 -16.98
C LYS A 73 -7.24 12.90 -16.97
N LEU A 74 -7.46 12.19 -15.87
CA LEU A 74 -8.49 11.15 -15.76
C LEU A 74 -9.76 11.64 -15.08
N LYS A 75 -9.76 12.85 -14.50
CA LYS A 75 -10.89 13.44 -13.77
C LYS A 75 -11.37 12.58 -12.60
N ILE A 76 -10.47 11.80 -12.00
CA ILE A 76 -10.74 10.96 -10.84
C ILE A 76 -10.23 11.67 -9.59
N PRO A 77 -11.08 11.89 -8.57
CA PRO A 77 -10.65 12.57 -7.35
C PRO A 77 -9.68 11.67 -6.56
N CYS A 78 -8.60 12.27 -6.06
CA CYS A 78 -7.50 11.55 -5.44
C CYS A 78 -7.25 12.00 -3.99
N LEU A 79 -6.82 11.08 -3.15
CA LEU A 79 -6.43 11.31 -1.76
C LEU A 79 -4.91 11.18 -1.60
N TYR A 80 -4.30 12.21 -1.02
CA TYR A 80 -2.89 12.24 -0.63
C TYR A 80 -2.78 12.93 0.73
N ASN A 81 -2.45 12.17 1.76
CA ASN A 81 -2.25 12.64 3.14
C ASN A 81 -1.35 11.65 3.90
N ASP A 82 -1.02 11.96 5.16
CA ASP A 82 -0.17 11.10 5.99
C ASP A 82 -0.72 9.68 6.13
N ALA A 83 -2.04 9.53 6.29
CA ALA A 83 -2.67 8.20 6.40
C ALA A 83 -2.49 7.36 5.12
N VAL A 84 -2.62 7.97 3.94
CA VAL A 84 -2.35 7.29 2.66
C VAL A 84 -0.88 6.90 2.56
N LEU A 85 0.05 7.75 2.97
CA LEU A 85 1.47 7.42 2.96
C LEU A 85 1.79 6.23 3.86
N GLU A 86 1.17 6.14 5.04
CA GLU A 86 1.31 5.00 5.94
C GLU A 86 0.72 3.71 5.36
N ILE A 87 -0.44 3.77 4.71
CA ILE A 87 -1.04 2.62 4.03
C ILE A 87 -0.16 2.16 2.87
N MET A 88 0.31 3.08 2.03
CA MET A 88 1.21 2.79 0.91
C MET A 88 2.52 2.18 1.39
N TRP A 89 3.03 2.64 2.53
CA TRP A 89 4.17 2.03 3.20
C TRP A 89 3.87 0.59 3.64
N GLY A 90 2.75 0.36 4.33
CA GLY A 90 2.33 -0.98 4.75
C GLY A 90 2.22 -1.94 3.56
N ILE A 91 1.57 -1.51 2.48
CA ILE A 91 1.45 -2.26 1.22
C ILE A 91 2.83 -2.59 0.66
N LYS A 92 3.74 -1.61 0.54
CA LYS A 92 5.11 -1.83 0.05
C LYS A 92 5.86 -2.91 0.83
N ASN A 93 5.67 -2.98 2.15
CA ASN A 93 6.29 -4.02 2.98
C ASN A 93 5.65 -5.39 2.79
N LEU A 94 4.35 -5.42 2.52
CA LEU A 94 3.61 -6.64 2.19
C LEU A 94 3.75 -7.06 0.73
N MET A 95 4.37 -6.25 -0.14
CA MET A 95 4.43 -6.52 -1.59
C MET A 95 5.06 -7.88 -1.92
N LYS A 96 6.06 -8.34 -1.16
CA LYS A 96 6.64 -9.69 -1.35
C LYS A 96 5.61 -10.81 -1.18
N SER A 97 4.62 -10.61 -0.30
CA SER A 97 3.53 -11.55 -0.06
C SER A 97 2.34 -11.31 -1.00
N LEU A 98 2.11 -10.06 -1.45
CA LEU A 98 1.03 -9.71 -2.38
C LEU A 98 1.36 -10.04 -3.83
N VAL A 99 2.63 -9.93 -4.22
CA VAL A 99 3.15 -10.18 -5.57
C VAL A 99 4.39 -11.06 -5.44
N PRO A 100 4.20 -12.39 -5.37
CA PRO A 100 5.31 -13.34 -5.40
C PRO A 100 6.11 -13.09 -6.70
N HIS A 101 7.43 -12.97 -6.59
CA HIS A 101 8.39 -12.72 -7.69
C HIS A 101 8.58 -11.25 -8.16
N SER A 102 8.04 -10.24 -7.46
CA SER A 102 8.42 -8.84 -7.76
C SER A 102 9.78 -8.49 -7.14
N GLU A 103 10.75 -8.08 -7.96
CA GLU A 103 12.01 -7.47 -7.50
C GLU A 103 11.79 -6.00 -7.12
N LEU A 104 11.13 -5.76 -5.99
CA LEU A 104 11.05 -4.40 -5.44
C LEU A 104 12.31 -4.13 -4.62
N SER A 105 13.09 -3.15 -5.08
CA SER A 105 14.29 -2.66 -4.38
C SER A 105 13.91 -2.11 -3.00
N LYS A 106 14.83 -2.26 -2.04
CA LYS A 106 14.67 -1.74 -0.66
C LYS A 106 14.68 -0.22 -0.61
N GLU A 107 15.18 0.46 -1.65
CA GLU A 107 15.40 1.90 -1.69
C GLU A 107 14.10 2.72 -1.83
N ASP A 108 12.98 2.13 -2.29
CA ASP A 108 11.69 2.83 -2.44
C ASP A 108 10.82 2.79 -1.16
N ARG A 109 11.37 2.32 -0.03
CA ARG A 109 10.67 2.29 1.27
C ARG A 109 10.62 3.70 1.85
N LEU A 110 9.42 4.31 1.85
CA LEU A 110 9.17 5.56 2.57
C LEU A 110 9.45 5.36 4.08
N HIS A 111 9.59 6.44 4.83
CA HIS A 111 9.68 6.34 6.28
C HIS A 111 8.28 6.17 6.88
N MET A 112 8.10 5.21 7.80
CA MET A 112 6.85 5.00 8.53
C MET A 112 6.71 5.95 9.72
N SER A 113 5.50 6.17 10.22
CA SER A 113 5.29 6.94 11.46
C SER A 113 5.64 6.16 12.72
N TYR A 114 5.79 6.87 13.83
CA TYR A 114 6.00 6.26 15.14
C TYR A 114 4.79 5.42 15.60
N GLY A 115 3.57 5.83 15.22
CA GLY A 115 2.35 5.06 15.46
C GLY A 115 2.40 3.71 14.75
N MET A 116 2.71 3.72 13.45
CA MET A 116 2.88 2.50 12.65
C MET A 116 4.00 1.60 13.20
N LYS A 117 5.15 2.17 13.60
CA LYS A 117 6.23 1.44 14.28
C LYS A 117 5.72 0.71 15.52
N THR A 118 4.92 1.39 16.34
CA THR A 118 4.39 0.82 17.59
C THR A 118 3.47 -0.36 17.32
N ILE A 119 2.60 -0.27 16.31
CA ILE A 119 1.70 -1.36 15.91
C ILE A 119 2.51 -2.55 15.39
N LEU A 120 3.47 -2.33 14.50
CA LEU A 120 4.28 -3.40 13.90
C LEU A 120 5.12 -4.14 14.94
N ASN A 121 5.74 -3.41 15.88
CA ASN A 121 6.48 -4.00 16.99
C ASN A 121 5.59 -4.90 17.87
N ARG A 122 4.35 -4.47 18.15
CA ARG A 122 3.38 -5.29 18.90
C ARG A 122 3.02 -6.59 18.19
N HIS A 123 3.10 -6.61 16.86
CA HIS A 123 2.84 -7.79 16.03
C HIS A 123 4.11 -8.58 15.66
N GLY A 124 5.27 -8.26 16.24
CA GLY A 124 6.51 -9.01 16.06
C GLY A 124 7.25 -8.77 14.75
N PHE A 125 6.96 -7.66 14.05
CA PHE A 125 7.73 -7.25 12.87
C PHE A 125 9.02 -6.55 13.29
N ASP A 126 10.14 -6.93 12.67
CA ASP A 126 11.43 -6.27 12.87
C ASP A 126 11.47 -4.93 12.11
N VAL A 127 11.48 -3.83 12.85
CA VAL A 127 11.48 -2.46 12.33
C VAL A 127 12.77 -1.77 12.75
N THR A 128 13.62 -1.46 11.77
CA THR A 128 14.86 -0.74 12.04
C THR A 128 14.62 0.78 12.18
N PRO A 129 15.45 1.50 12.96
CA PRO A 129 15.27 2.94 13.19
C PRO A 129 15.25 3.79 11.92
N GLU A 130 15.98 3.38 10.89
CA GLU A 130 16.07 4.06 9.58
C GLU A 130 14.74 4.01 8.83
N MET A 131 13.86 3.06 9.16
CA MET A 131 12.55 2.90 8.54
C MET A 131 11.50 3.84 9.13
N VAL A 132 11.83 4.63 10.16
CA VAL A 132 10.92 5.53 10.89
C VAL A 132 11.22 6.98 10.53
N ARG A 133 10.18 7.82 10.41
CA ARG A 133 10.36 9.25 10.15
C ARG A 133 11.18 9.86 11.29
N PRO A 134 12.27 10.59 11.00
CA PRO A 134 13.07 11.20 12.05
C PRO A 134 12.26 12.30 12.76
N PRO A 135 12.50 12.54 14.07
CA PRO A 135 11.80 13.58 14.84
C PRO A 135 11.96 15.00 14.27
N SER A 136 13.00 15.25 13.48
CA SER A 136 13.25 16.55 12.83
C SER A 136 12.33 16.85 11.64
N ALA A 137 11.46 15.92 11.25
CA ALA A 137 10.52 16.08 10.13
C ALA A 137 9.13 16.62 10.54
N PHE A 138 8.94 16.97 11.82
CA PHE A 138 7.72 17.61 12.30
C PHE A 138 7.93 19.14 12.35
N PRO A 139 7.06 19.95 11.72
CA PRO A 139 7.06 21.41 11.91
C PRO A 139 6.62 21.82 13.31
#